data_AF-A0AAX1LIC9-F1
#
_entry.id   AF-A0AAX1LIC9-F1
#
_cell.length_a   1.000
_cell.length_b   1.000
_cell.length_c   1.000
_cell.angle_alpha   90.00
_cell.angle_beta   90.00
_cell.angle_gamma   90.00
#
_symmetry.space_group_name_H-M   'P 1'
#
loop_
_entity.id
_entity.type
_entity.pdbx_description
1 polymer ?
#
loop_
_entity_poly.entity_id
_entity_poly.type
_entity_poly.pdbx_seq_one_letter_code
_entity_poly.pdbx_strand_id
1 'polypeptide(L)'
;MSKMLPLLCAGIACLSLTGCSLQEGNSEYPGEQCYLNKDNVTKFSCMGNDYTILEDTVSNNGLGAWVGYIRQLVAVDETGKVILQEDLKNGTLQTLAKISDLVDKAPGKSHVLPFVNVYAASDAGDYLIVDIDGEYHKAVIDEDVRDVDRVFDFKDMRQSTSCGFSVNPRDATQILCDGVVYQVTSDTVSDGELGSRIDLLARNVVFDAETKIPLSKEELREIDWYGETVGRHREQWMYKDVYEINRTEKTEAVAVRINDVFYVAKRQ
;
A
#
# COMPACT_ATOMS: atom_id res chain seq x y z
N MET A 1 67.67 -44.53 -34.23
CA MET A 1 66.68 -43.70 -34.96
C MET A 1 65.38 -43.69 -34.17
N SER A 2 64.71 -42.52 -34.12
CA SER A 2 63.37 -42.23 -33.57
C SER A 2 63.21 -42.32 -32.05
N LYS A 3 63.39 -41.20 -31.32
CA LYS A 3 62.36 -40.24 -30.86
C LYS A 3 61.33 -40.85 -29.89
N MET A 4 61.52 -40.59 -28.59
CA MET A 4 60.42 -40.35 -27.63
C MET A 4 60.89 -39.26 -26.66
N LEU A 5 60.23 -38.10 -26.72
CA LEU A 5 60.41 -36.95 -25.82
C LEU A 5 59.22 -36.96 -24.82
N PRO A 6 59.43 -36.55 -23.56
CA PRO A 6 58.63 -36.92 -22.38
C PRO A 6 57.68 -35.80 -21.94
N LEU A 7 56.85 -36.07 -20.94
CA LEU A 7 56.55 -35.22 -19.75
C LEU A 7 55.33 -35.86 -19.06
N LEU A 8 55.40 -36.39 -17.83
CA LEU A 8 55.77 -35.80 -16.54
C LEU A 8 54.79 -34.72 -16.04
N CYS A 9 53.93 -35.15 -15.11
CA CYS A 9 53.57 -34.53 -13.82
C CYS A 9 52.08 -34.63 -13.53
N ALA A 10 51.72 -35.74 -12.88
CA ALA A 10 50.47 -35.88 -12.13
C ALA A 10 50.59 -35.09 -10.82
N GLY A 11 49.62 -34.21 -10.54
CA GLY A 11 49.55 -33.48 -9.30
C GLY A 11 48.16 -32.86 -9.06
N ILE A 12 47.58 -33.26 -7.91
CA ILE A 12 46.57 -32.55 -7.12
C ILE A 12 45.11 -32.73 -7.57
N ALA A 13 44.47 -33.74 -6.96
CA ALA A 13 43.03 -33.86 -6.85
C ALA A 13 42.49 -32.83 -5.85
N CYS A 14 42.02 -31.68 -6.36
CA CYS A 14 41.19 -30.76 -5.59
C CYS A 14 39.74 -31.29 -5.58
N LEU A 15 39.32 -31.88 -4.46
CA LEU A 15 37.92 -32.06 -4.12
C LEU A 15 37.34 -30.70 -3.74
N SER A 16 36.87 -29.95 -4.73
CA SER A 16 36.02 -28.79 -4.49
C SER A 16 34.63 -29.28 -4.10
N LEU A 17 34.33 -29.13 -2.81
CA LEU A 17 32.97 -29.02 -2.29
C LEU A 17 32.30 -27.84 -3.04
N THR A 18 31.56 -28.14 -4.10
CA THR A 18 30.61 -27.18 -4.66
C THR A 18 29.46 -27.09 -3.68
N GLY A 19 29.53 -26.06 -2.82
CA GLY A 19 28.41 -25.65 -2.01
C GLY A 19 27.21 -25.40 -2.93
N CYS A 20 26.06 -25.92 -2.52
CA CYS A 20 24.79 -25.42 -3.02
C CYS A 20 24.75 -23.93 -2.68
N SER A 21 24.99 -23.05 -3.66
CA SER A 21 24.54 -21.67 -3.50
C SER A 21 23.03 -21.76 -3.40
N LEU A 22 22.49 -21.29 -2.28
CA LEU A 22 21.12 -20.85 -2.17
C LEU A 22 20.84 -20.00 -3.42
N GLN A 23 20.03 -20.53 -4.32
CA GLN A 23 19.52 -19.80 -5.45
C GLN A 23 18.57 -18.78 -4.83
N GLU A 24 19.04 -17.55 -4.66
CA GLU A 24 18.16 -16.41 -4.39
C GLU A 24 17.06 -16.47 -5.44
N GLY A 25 15.82 -16.58 -4.96
CA GLY A 25 14.65 -16.78 -5.79
C GLY A 25 14.62 -15.70 -6.86
N ASN A 26 14.75 -16.12 -8.12
CA ASN A 26 14.40 -15.31 -9.27
C ASN A 26 13.00 -14.75 -9.03
N SER A 27 12.87 -13.44 -8.82
CA SER A 27 11.56 -12.81 -8.77
C SER A 27 10.90 -12.99 -10.12
N GLU A 28 9.80 -13.72 -10.15
CA GLU A 28 8.99 -14.10 -11.32
C GLU A 28 8.21 -12.90 -11.89
N TYR A 29 8.85 -11.75 -12.01
CA TYR A 29 8.23 -10.48 -12.40
C TYR A 29 9.23 -9.68 -13.25
N PRO A 30 8.93 -9.43 -14.54
CA PRO A 30 9.88 -8.87 -15.51
C PRO A 30 10.15 -7.35 -15.37
N GLY A 31 9.49 -6.66 -14.44
CA GLY A 31 9.64 -5.22 -14.28
C GLY A 31 10.98 -4.85 -13.64
N GLU A 32 11.66 -3.85 -14.22
CA GLU A 32 12.94 -3.36 -13.70
C GLU A 32 12.75 -2.53 -12.43
N GLN A 33 13.74 -2.55 -11.54
CA GLN A 33 13.74 -1.67 -10.38
C GLN A 33 14.02 -0.22 -10.83
N CYS A 34 13.06 0.67 -10.59
CA CYS A 34 13.23 2.11 -10.73
C CYS A 34 13.73 2.71 -9.40
N TYR A 35 14.37 3.88 -9.46
CA TYR A 35 15.01 4.50 -8.29
C TYR A 35 14.46 5.91 -8.05
N LEU A 36 13.80 6.12 -6.91
CA LEU A 36 13.34 7.44 -6.50
C LEU A 36 14.54 8.35 -6.19
N ASN A 37 14.47 9.61 -6.64
CA ASN A 37 15.50 10.59 -6.33
C ASN A 37 15.35 11.05 -4.87
N LYS A 38 16.44 10.95 -4.10
CA LYS A 38 16.44 11.24 -2.66
C LYS A 38 16.48 12.72 -2.32
N ASP A 39 17.01 13.54 -3.21
CA ASP A 39 17.08 15.00 -3.02
C ASP A 39 15.82 15.70 -3.56
N ASN A 40 15.10 15.06 -4.48
CA ASN A 40 13.82 15.55 -5.00
C ASN A 40 12.85 14.40 -5.32
N VAL A 41 11.85 14.21 -4.47
CA VAL A 41 10.85 13.13 -4.57
C VAL A 41 9.97 13.22 -5.82
N THR A 42 9.93 14.36 -6.50
CA THR A 42 9.16 14.51 -7.76
C THR A 42 9.90 13.93 -8.97
N LYS A 43 11.07 13.32 -8.76
CA LYS A 43 11.87 12.69 -9.81
C LYS A 43 12.21 11.25 -9.49
N PHE A 44 12.34 10.43 -10.52
CA PHE A 44 12.86 9.07 -10.39
C PHE A 44 13.59 8.65 -11.67
N SER A 45 14.51 7.70 -11.54
CA SER A 45 15.20 7.10 -12.67
C SER A 45 14.59 5.74 -12.99
N CYS A 46 14.31 5.46 -14.26
CA CYS A 46 13.90 4.13 -14.70
C CYS A 46 14.36 3.86 -16.13
N MET A 47 14.68 2.61 -16.46
CA MET A 47 15.14 2.21 -17.79
C MET A 47 16.31 3.07 -18.33
N GLY A 48 17.18 3.57 -17.44
CA GLY A 48 18.33 4.40 -17.80
C GLY A 48 18.04 5.89 -18.07
N ASN A 49 16.80 6.35 -17.94
CA ASN A 49 16.42 7.76 -18.06
C ASN A 49 15.95 8.33 -16.72
N ASP A 50 16.10 9.64 -16.55
CA ASP A 50 15.52 10.39 -15.43
C ASP A 50 14.17 10.98 -15.84
N TYR A 51 13.18 10.85 -14.97
CA TYR A 51 11.82 11.31 -15.20
C TYR A 51 11.41 12.31 -14.14
N THR A 52 10.60 13.29 -14.55
CA THR A 52 9.88 14.22 -13.68
C THR A 52 8.40 13.85 -13.66
N ILE A 53 7.86 13.72 -12.46
CA ILE A 53 6.47 13.38 -12.17
C ILE A 53 5.62 14.65 -12.30
N LEU A 54 4.49 14.54 -12.99
CA LEU A 54 3.55 15.63 -13.25
C LEU A 54 2.27 15.49 -12.41
N GLU A 55 1.55 16.60 -12.22
CA GLU A 55 0.24 16.60 -11.58
C GLU A 55 -0.81 15.81 -12.37
N ASP A 56 -0.64 15.68 -13.69
CA ASP A 56 -1.56 14.96 -14.56
C ASP A 56 -1.76 13.51 -14.11
N THR A 57 -3.00 13.15 -13.80
CA THR A 57 -3.37 11.77 -13.44
C THR A 57 -3.96 11.00 -14.61
N VAL A 58 -3.86 9.67 -14.51
CA VAL A 58 -4.39 8.72 -15.49
C VAL A 58 -5.34 7.75 -14.79
N SER A 59 -6.48 7.44 -15.41
CA SER A 59 -7.38 6.41 -14.87
C SER A 59 -6.80 5.01 -15.06
N ASN A 60 -7.31 4.01 -14.34
CA ASN A 60 -6.94 2.60 -14.51
C ASN A 60 -6.96 2.11 -15.97
N ASN A 61 -7.94 2.57 -16.77
CA ASN A 61 -8.05 2.19 -18.18
C ASN A 61 -6.94 2.78 -19.07
N GLY A 62 -6.23 3.79 -18.57
CA GLY A 62 -5.11 4.42 -19.27
C GLY A 62 -3.77 3.72 -19.02
N LEU A 63 -3.71 2.75 -18.10
CA LEU A 63 -2.52 2.00 -17.77
C LEU A 63 -2.18 0.99 -18.88
N GLY A 64 -0.95 1.05 -19.37
CA GLY A 64 -0.38 0.08 -20.30
C GLY A 64 0.35 -1.05 -19.58
N ALA A 65 1.40 -1.58 -20.23
CA ALA A 65 2.22 -2.64 -19.66
C ALA A 65 2.92 -2.19 -18.38
N TRP A 66 3.08 -3.11 -17.43
CA TRP A 66 3.91 -2.89 -16.25
C TRP A 66 5.39 -2.82 -16.65
N VAL A 67 6.04 -1.71 -16.33
CA VAL A 67 7.42 -1.40 -16.73
C VAL A 67 8.41 -1.71 -15.62
N GLY A 68 8.05 -1.36 -14.39
CA GLY A 68 8.97 -1.45 -13.26
C GLY A 68 8.34 -1.11 -11.93
N TYR A 69 9.16 -1.00 -10.91
CA TYR A 69 8.68 -0.69 -9.57
C TYR A 69 9.68 0.16 -8.78
N ILE A 70 9.14 1.01 -7.89
CA ILE A 70 9.93 1.75 -6.89
C ILE A 70 9.82 1.02 -5.54
N ARG A 71 8.59 0.71 -5.10
CA ARG A 71 8.27 0.01 -3.84
C ARG A 71 8.97 0.62 -2.62
N GLN A 72 8.83 1.93 -2.45
CA GLN A 72 9.37 2.67 -1.31
C GLN A 72 8.27 3.46 -0.61
N LEU A 73 8.28 3.42 0.72
CA LEU A 73 7.57 4.37 1.54
C LEU A 73 8.56 5.43 2.01
N VAL A 74 8.30 6.70 1.73
CA VAL A 74 9.22 7.78 2.07
C VAL A 74 8.57 8.85 2.91
N ALA A 75 9.28 9.39 3.90
CA ALA A 75 8.96 10.70 4.47
C ALA A 75 9.80 11.74 3.74
N VAL A 76 9.16 12.85 3.38
CA VAL A 76 9.81 13.98 2.71
C VAL A 76 9.63 15.26 3.51
N ASP A 77 10.65 16.11 3.48
CA ASP A 77 10.58 17.44 4.09
C ASP A 77 9.82 18.46 3.22
N GLU A 78 9.71 19.71 3.70
CA GLU A 78 9.02 20.79 2.99
C GLU A 78 9.63 21.14 1.61
N THR A 79 10.83 20.66 1.30
CA THR A 79 11.54 20.89 0.02
C THR A 79 11.39 19.73 -0.96
N GLY A 80 10.84 18.60 -0.51
CA GLY A 80 10.70 17.38 -1.31
C GLY A 80 11.90 16.44 -1.17
N LYS A 81 12.80 16.69 -0.22
CA LYS A 81 13.93 15.80 0.06
C LYS A 81 13.49 14.64 0.93
N VAL A 82 13.91 13.42 0.58
CA VAL A 82 13.65 12.21 1.36
C VAL A 82 14.50 12.23 2.64
N ILE A 83 13.83 12.12 3.78
CA ILE A 83 14.44 12.13 5.12
C ILE A 83 14.41 10.75 5.79
N LEU A 84 13.39 9.93 5.50
CA LEU A 84 13.27 8.54 5.93
C LEU A 84 12.72 7.71 4.78
N GLN A 85 13.14 6.46 4.68
CA GLN A 85 12.67 5.53 3.66
C GLN A 85 12.57 4.10 4.20
N GLU A 86 11.54 3.38 3.78
CA GLU A 86 11.32 1.97 4.08
C GLU A 86 10.99 1.20 2.79
N ASP A 87 11.60 0.03 2.62
CA ASP A 87 11.34 -0.83 1.46
C ASP A 87 9.99 -1.56 1.63
N LEU A 88 9.14 -1.52 0.58
CA LEU A 88 7.84 -2.20 0.53
C LEU A 88 7.92 -3.65 0.00
N LYS A 89 9.08 -4.30 0.14
CA LYS A 89 9.38 -5.62 -0.45
C LYS A 89 8.50 -6.78 0.06
N ASN A 90 7.85 -6.63 1.22
CA ASN A 90 7.03 -7.67 1.86
C ASN A 90 5.60 -7.17 2.01
N GLY A 91 4.61 -8.03 1.74
CA GLY A 91 3.19 -7.68 1.59
C GLY A 91 2.52 -6.86 2.71
N THR A 92 1.22 -6.58 2.47
CA THR A 92 0.40 -5.49 3.04
C THR A 92 0.50 -5.26 4.55
N LEU A 93 0.65 -6.29 5.39
CA LEU A 93 0.66 -6.14 6.85
C LEU A 93 1.99 -5.59 7.42
N GLN A 94 3.13 -5.93 6.79
CA GLN A 94 4.44 -5.36 7.18
C GLN A 94 4.53 -3.90 6.75
N THR A 95 3.90 -3.55 5.63
CA THR A 95 3.78 -2.18 5.14
C THR A 95 3.07 -1.26 6.12
N LEU A 96 1.97 -1.69 6.75
CA LEU A 96 1.23 -0.86 7.70
C LEU A 96 2.04 -0.54 8.97
N ALA A 97 2.75 -1.53 9.52
CA ALA A 97 3.63 -1.30 10.68
C ALA A 97 4.76 -0.33 10.31
N LYS A 98 5.34 -0.46 9.11
CA LYS A 98 6.34 0.46 8.59
C LYS A 98 5.80 1.87 8.38
N ILE A 99 4.55 2.03 7.98
CA ILE A 99 3.89 3.34 7.87
C ILE A 99 3.80 3.99 9.25
N SER A 100 3.25 3.29 10.25
CA SER A 100 3.18 3.80 11.62
C SER A 100 4.56 4.18 12.16
N ASP A 101 5.53 3.30 12.02
CA ASP A 101 6.91 3.52 12.45
C ASP A 101 7.54 4.77 11.78
N LEU A 102 7.26 4.96 10.49
CA LEU A 102 7.84 6.05 9.72
C LEU A 102 7.14 7.37 10.02
N VAL A 103 5.82 7.37 10.25
CA VAL A 103 5.06 8.53 10.75
C VAL A 103 5.53 8.94 12.14
N ASP A 104 5.77 8.00 13.05
CA ASP A 104 6.25 8.27 14.41
C ASP A 104 7.68 8.83 14.42
N LYS A 105 8.53 8.37 13.49
CA LYS A 105 9.94 8.80 13.37
C LYS A 105 10.08 10.07 12.54
N ALA A 106 9.13 10.36 11.66
CA ALA A 106 9.19 11.52 10.79
C ALA A 106 9.01 12.81 11.61
N PRO A 107 9.83 13.85 11.37
CA PRO A 107 9.56 15.19 11.89
C PRO A 107 8.13 15.63 11.55
N GLY A 108 7.42 16.26 12.49
CA GLY A 108 5.96 16.47 12.39
C GLY A 108 5.43 17.30 11.21
N LYS A 109 6.28 17.85 10.33
CA LYS A 109 5.88 18.53 9.09
C LYS A 109 6.18 17.72 7.82
N SER A 110 6.56 16.46 7.96
CA SER A 110 6.97 15.64 6.83
C SER A 110 5.76 15.01 6.15
N HIS A 111 5.84 14.81 4.84
CA HIS A 111 4.82 14.09 4.08
C HIS A 111 5.24 12.63 3.87
N VAL A 112 4.37 11.68 4.20
CA VAL A 112 4.64 10.24 4.01
C VAL A 112 3.92 9.75 2.76
N LEU A 113 4.68 9.21 1.81
CA LEU A 113 4.21 8.90 0.46
C LEU A 113 4.70 7.50 0.05
N PRO A 114 3.81 6.58 -0.33
CA PRO A 114 4.20 5.32 -0.92
C PRO A 114 4.33 5.45 -2.44
N PHE A 115 5.49 5.06 -2.97
CA PHE A 115 5.77 4.90 -4.39
C PHE A 115 5.83 3.41 -4.73
N VAL A 116 4.98 2.95 -5.65
CA VAL A 116 4.75 1.50 -5.82
C VAL A 116 5.24 1.00 -7.17
N ASN A 117 4.43 1.15 -8.21
CA ASN A 117 4.65 0.56 -9.53
C ASN A 117 4.79 1.66 -10.59
N VAL A 118 5.44 1.30 -11.70
CA VAL A 118 5.61 2.13 -12.89
C VAL A 118 5.08 1.38 -14.10
N TYR A 119 4.28 2.06 -14.93
CA TYR A 119 3.61 1.52 -16.10
C TYR A 119 3.92 2.37 -17.33
N ALA A 120 3.77 1.78 -18.51
CA ALA A 120 3.71 2.51 -19.77
C ALA A 120 2.30 3.11 -19.96
N ALA A 121 2.18 4.11 -20.83
CA ALA A 121 0.88 4.59 -21.29
C ALA A 121 0.21 3.58 -22.25
N SER A 122 -1.12 3.45 -22.17
CA SER A 122 -1.89 2.58 -23.07
C SER A 122 -2.13 3.17 -24.47
N ASP A 123 -2.04 4.49 -24.60
CA ASP A 123 -2.32 5.26 -25.83
C ASP A 123 -1.09 5.42 -26.76
N ALA A 124 -0.03 4.65 -26.50
CA ALA A 124 1.28 4.80 -27.13
C ALA A 124 1.94 6.18 -26.92
N GLY A 125 1.53 6.92 -25.89
CA GLY A 125 2.22 8.12 -25.45
C GLY A 125 3.63 7.83 -24.95
N ASP A 126 4.54 8.77 -25.18
CA ASP A 126 5.95 8.68 -24.78
C ASP A 126 6.16 9.20 -23.35
N TYR A 127 5.47 8.56 -22.40
CA TYR A 127 5.54 8.88 -20.97
C TYR A 127 5.31 7.62 -20.13
N LEU A 128 5.82 7.66 -18.89
CA LEU A 128 5.57 6.64 -17.88
C LEU A 128 4.47 7.08 -16.92
N ILE A 129 3.90 6.12 -16.22
CA ILE A 129 2.86 6.34 -15.21
C ILE A 129 3.36 5.74 -13.90
N VAL A 130 3.47 6.55 -12.85
CA VAL A 130 3.90 6.12 -11.52
C VAL A 130 2.72 6.08 -10.56
N ASP A 131 2.62 5.00 -9.79
CA ASP A 131 1.64 4.80 -8.71
C ASP A 131 2.18 5.42 -7.41
N ILE A 132 1.53 6.49 -6.96
CA ILE A 132 1.83 7.23 -5.74
C ILE A 132 0.57 7.26 -4.90
N ASP A 133 0.59 6.59 -3.74
CA ASP A 133 -0.58 6.48 -2.85
C ASP A 133 -1.87 5.99 -3.51
N GLY A 134 -1.74 5.16 -4.56
CA GLY A 134 -2.87 4.62 -5.33
C GLY A 134 -3.41 5.57 -6.40
N GLU A 135 -2.85 6.77 -6.54
CA GLU A 135 -3.08 7.65 -7.69
C GLU A 135 -2.00 7.45 -8.75
N TYR A 136 -2.39 7.48 -10.03
CA TYR A 136 -1.51 7.20 -11.15
C TYR A 136 -1.12 8.50 -11.84
N HIS A 137 0.10 8.97 -11.61
CA HIS A 137 0.63 10.22 -12.16
C HIS A 137 1.44 9.99 -13.42
N LYS A 138 1.33 10.88 -14.39
CA LYS A 138 2.22 10.90 -15.55
C LYS A 138 3.63 11.29 -15.13
N ALA A 139 4.62 10.75 -15.82
CA ALA A 139 6.02 11.10 -15.68
C ALA A 139 6.68 11.15 -17.05
N VAL A 140 7.30 12.28 -17.35
CA VAL A 140 7.99 12.53 -18.63
C VAL A 140 9.49 12.57 -18.39
N ILE A 141 10.29 12.34 -19.44
CA ILE A 141 11.74 12.46 -19.35
C ILE A 141 12.09 13.88 -18.87
N ASP A 142 13.04 14.01 -17.96
CA ASP A 142 13.35 15.28 -17.28
C ASP A 142 13.72 16.41 -18.26
N GLU A 143 14.38 16.05 -19.37
CA GLU A 143 14.78 16.97 -20.44
C GLU A 143 13.59 17.45 -21.30
N ASP A 144 12.47 16.71 -21.30
CA ASP A 144 11.28 16.97 -22.11
C ASP A 144 10.18 17.75 -21.35
N VAL A 145 10.43 18.12 -20.09
CA VAL A 145 9.50 18.93 -19.30
C VAL A 145 9.33 20.31 -19.93
N ARG A 146 8.08 20.70 -20.21
CA ARG A 146 7.74 21.98 -20.84
C ARG A 146 7.28 22.99 -19.78
N ASP A 147 7.37 24.28 -20.10
CA ASP A 147 6.89 25.37 -19.23
C ASP A 147 5.39 25.28 -18.88
N VAL A 148 4.60 24.57 -19.69
CA VAL A 148 3.16 24.35 -19.46
C VAL A 148 2.88 23.17 -18.55
N ASP A 149 3.85 22.28 -18.35
CA ASP A 149 3.69 21.08 -17.54
C ASP A 149 3.76 21.48 -16.06
N ARG A 150 2.87 20.89 -15.25
CA ARG A 150 2.86 21.11 -13.81
C ARG A 150 3.52 19.93 -13.13
N VAL A 151 4.62 20.21 -12.45
CA VAL A 151 5.32 19.20 -11.65
C VAL A 151 4.46 18.82 -10.47
N PHE A 152 4.39 17.52 -10.20
CA PHE A 152 3.64 16.94 -9.10
C PHE A 152 3.92 17.66 -7.76
N ASP A 153 2.88 18.22 -7.17
CA ASP A 153 2.95 18.81 -5.84
C ASP A 153 2.59 17.78 -4.76
N PHE A 154 3.62 17.21 -4.16
CA PHE A 154 3.49 16.24 -3.06
C PHE A 154 2.88 16.82 -1.78
N LYS A 155 2.78 18.16 -1.66
CA LYS A 155 2.15 18.83 -0.51
C LYS A 155 0.64 18.90 -0.64
N ASP A 156 0.18 19.09 -1.88
CA ASP A 156 -1.23 19.10 -2.27
C ASP A 156 -1.79 17.69 -2.47
N MET A 157 -0.91 16.70 -2.66
CA MET A 157 -1.29 15.31 -2.48
C MET A 157 -1.91 15.22 -1.10
N ARG A 158 -3.22 14.91 -1.07
CA ARG A 158 -3.92 14.68 0.18
C ARG A 158 -3.17 13.53 0.81
N GLN A 159 -2.21 13.80 1.72
CA GLN A 159 -1.86 12.89 2.81
C GLN A 159 -3.20 12.35 3.19
N SER A 160 -3.43 11.05 2.94
CA SER A 160 -4.79 10.52 3.00
C SER A 160 -5.44 11.18 4.20
N THR A 161 -6.40 12.08 3.94
CA THR A 161 -7.22 12.63 5.03
C THR A 161 -8.23 11.54 5.40
N SER A 162 -7.85 10.27 5.21
CA SER A 162 -8.20 9.18 6.06
C SER A 162 -7.45 9.46 7.37
N CYS A 163 -8.22 10.05 8.26
CA CYS A 163 -8.10 10.02 9.70
C CYS A 163 -7.80 8.64 10.34
N GLY A 164 -7.20 7.69 9.60
CA GLY A 164 -6.93 6.30 9.97
C GLY A 164 -8.18 5.63 10.52
N PHE A 165 -9.09 5.23 9.65
CA PHE A 165 -10.30 4.56 10.10
C PHE A 165 -9.93 3.32 10.93
N SER A 166 -10.60 3.17 12.06
CA SER A 166 -10.43 2.00 12.93
C SER A 166 -11.77 1.58 13.50
N VAL A 167 -11.95 0.29 13.78
CA VAL A 167 -13.16 -0.17 14.47
C VAL A 167 -13.13 0.31 15.92
N ASN A 168 -14.24 0.85 16.42
CA ASN A 168 -14.30 1.34 17.79
C ASN A 168 -14.13 0.17 18.78
N PRO A 169 -13.14 0.21 19.69
CA PRO A 169 -12.89 -0.88 20.64
C PRO A 169 -13.99 -1.01 21.71
N ARG A 170 -14.90 -0.04 21.83
CA ARG A 170 -16.02 -0.06 22.77
C ARG A 170 -17.37 -0.39 22.14
N ASP A 171 -17.45 -0.33 20.81
CA ASP A 171 -18.66 -0.66 20.04
C ASP A 171 -18.24 -1.14 18.65
N ALA A 172 -18.34 -2.45 18.43
CA ALA A 172 -17.95 -3.12 17.20
C ALA A 172 -18.83 -2.76 16.00
N THR A 173 -19.89 -1.96 16.17
CA THR A 173 -20.74 -1.46 15.08
C THR A 173 -20.37 -0.04 14.64
N GLN A 174 -19.30 0.52 15.20
CA GLN A 174 -18.81 1.86 14.91
C GLN A 174 -17.39 1.82 14.35
N ILE A 175 -17.09 2.81 13.50
CA ILE A 175 -15.71 3.12 13.10
C ILE A 175 -15.34 4.52 13.60
N LEU A 176 -14.06 4.73 13.82
CA LEU A 176 -13.46 5.95 14.35
C LEU A 176 -12.53 6.55 13.32
N CYS A 177 -12.46 7.87 13.32
CA CYS A 177 -11.70 8.66 12.37
C CYS A 177 -11.32 9.97 13.07
N ASP A 178 -10.07 10.15 13.48
CA ASP A 178 -9.59 11.33 14.23
C ASP A 178 -10.47 11.67 15.46
N GLY A 179 -10.94 10.64 16.15
CA GLY A 179 -11.84 10.78 17.31
C GLY A 179 -13.31 11.06 16.95
N VAL A 180 -13.66 11.20 15.68
CA VAL A 180 -15.04 11.25 15.19
C VAL A 180 -15.59 9.83 15.11
N VAL A 181 -16.81 9.64 15.60
CA VAL A 181 -17.52 8.36 15.58
C VAL A 181 -18.45 8.30 14.38
N TYR A 182 -18.39 7.19 13.64
CA TYR A 182 -19.32 6.87 12.56
C TYR A 182 -20.05 5.58 12.93
N GLN A 183 -21.38 5.63 12.97
CA GLN A 183 -22.23 4.49 13.24
C GLN A 183 -22.54 3.75 11.93
N VAL A 184 -22.17 2.48 11.84
CA VAL A 184 -22.61 1.62 10.73
C VAL A 184 -24.11 1.40 10.87
N THR A 185 -24.83 1.65 9.78
CA THR A 185 -26.29 1.51 9.70
C THR A 185 -26.66 0.27 8.88
N SER A 186 -27.95 -0.08 8.86
CA SER A 186 -28.48 -1.12 7.98
C SER A 186 -28.61 -0.68 6.51
N ASP A 187 -28.42 0.61 6.21
CA ASP A 187 -28.50 1.14 4.85
C ASP A 187 -27.30 0.60 4.04
N THR A 188 -27.56 0.11 2.84
CA THR A 188 -26.51 -0.41 1.95
C THR A 188 -26.24 0.53 0.78
N VAL A 189 -25.01 0.53 0.28
CA VAL A 189 -24.58 1.30 -0.89
C VAL A 189 -24.34 0.35 -2.05
N SER A 190 -24.87 0.67 -3.24
CA SER A 190 -24.60 -0.13 -4.44
C SER A 190 -23.27 0.26 -5.09
N ASP A 191 -22.68 -0.63 -5.90
CA ASP A 191 -21.38 -0.39 -6.54
C ASP A 191 -21.35 0.89 -7.40
N GLY A 192 -22.49 1.31 -7.99
CA GLY A 192 -22.58 2.54 -8.78
C GLY A 192 -22.62 3.83 -7.94
N GLU A 193 -22.87 3.71 -6.64
CA GLU A 193 -22.90 4.83 -5.69
C GLU A 193 -21.57 4.98 -4.93
N LEU A 194 -20.65 4.02 -5.08
CA LEU A 194 -19.32 4.10 -4.50
C LEU A 194 -18.46 5.13 -5.24
N GLY A 195 -17.76 5.95 -4.46
CA GLY A 195 -16.66 6.79 -4.93
C GLY A 195 -15.32 6.09 -4.77
N SER A 196 -14.26 6.86 -4.56
CA SER A 196 -12.91 6.33 -4.37
C SER A 196 -12.79 5.56 -3.05
N ARG A 197 -11.92 4.53 -3.03
CA ARG A 197 -11.53 3.88 -1.77
C ARG A 197 -10.72 4.86 -0.94
N ILE A 198 -11.10 5.04 0.33
CA ILE A 198 -10.45 5.98 1.25
C ILE A 198 -9.59 5.26 2.29
N ASP A 199 -9.90 4.02 2.67
CA ASP A 199 -9.12 3.29 3.68
C ASP A 199 -9.29 1.76 3.59
N LEU A 200 -8.38 1.03 4.24
CA LEU A 200 -8.38 -0.42 4.43
C LEU A 200 -8.36 -0.75 5.93
N LEU A 201 -9.49 -1.22 6.45
CA LEU A 201 -9.60 -1.68 7.85
C LEU A 201 -8.97 -3.07 8.06
N ALA A 202 -9.32 -4.03 7.19
CA ALA A 202 -8.88 -5.42 7.27
C ALA A 202 -8.99 -6.04 8.68
N ARG A 203 -10.12 -5.87 9.37
CA ARG A 203 -10.37 -6.38 10.72
C ARG A 203 -11.48 -7.43 10.74
N ASN A 204 -11.19 -8.56 11.39
CA ASN A 204 -12.22 -9.51 11.80
C ASN A 204 -12.53 -9.27 13.28
N VAL A 205 -13.75 -8.88 13.58
CA VAL A 205 -14.20 -8.57 14.94
C VAL A 205 -15.36 -9.49 15.29
N VAL A 206 -15.20 -10.21 16.40
CA VAL A 206 -16.29 -10.97 17.01
C VAL A 206 -16.71 -10.21 18.25
N PHE A 207 -18.00 -9.98 18.42
CA PHE A 207 -18.53 -9.13 19.48
C PHE A 207 -19.87 -9.66 19.99
N ASP A 208 -20.25 -9.18 21.16
CA ASP A 208 -21.52 -9.50 21.79
C ASP A 208 -22.66 -8.73 21.09
N ALA A 209 -23.66 -9.45 20.57
CA ALA A 209 -24.69 -8.89 19.71
C ALA A 209 -25.61 -7.90 20.44
N GLU A 210 -25.70 -7.97 21.78
CA GLU A 210 -26.56 -7.08 22.56
C GLU A 210 -25.80 -5.83 22.99
N THR A 211 -24.61 -6.00 23.58
CA THR A 211 -23.80 -4.88 24.08
C THR A 211 -22.95 -4.20 23.00
N LYS A 212 -22.77 -4.86 21.86
CA LYS A 212 -21.89 -4.49 20.75
C LYS A 212 -20.40 -4.46 21.11
N ILE A 213 -20.01 -4.90 22.30
CA ILE A 213 -18.62 -4.85 22.75
C ILE A 213 -17.79 -5.96 22.07
N PRO A 214 -16.63 -5.64 21.45
CA PRO A 214 -15.68 -6.63 20.94
C PRO A 214 -15.20 -7.60 22.01
N LEU A 215 -15.14 -8.89 21.66
CA LEU A 215 -14.59 -9.93 22.53
C LEU A 215 -13.06 -9.95 22.47
N SER A 216 -12.43 -10.14 23.62
CA SER A 216 -10.99 -10.36 23.74
C SER A 216 -10.56 -11.73 23.19
N LYS A 217 -9.26 -11.92 22.96
CA LYS A 217 -8.72 -13.21 22.51
C LYS A 217 -8.94 -14.31 23.54
N GLU A 218 -8.92 -13.95 24.81
CA GLU A 218 -9.16 -14.81 25.95
C GLU A 218 -10.60 -15.32 25.93
N GLU A 219 -11.59 -14.41 25.86
CA GLU A 219 -13.02 -14.75 25.76
C GLU A 219 -13.36 -15.59 24.51
N LEU A 220 -12.63 -15.41 23.41
CA LEU A 220 -12.80 -16.21 22.20
C LEU A 220 -12.23 -17.62 22.33
N ARG A 221 -11.28 -17.85 23.23
CA ARG A 221 -10.66 -19.16 23.47
C ARG A 221 -11.36 -19.95 24.56
N GLU A 222 -12.17 -19.30 25.39
CA GLU A 222 -12.91 -19.95 26.46
C GLU A 222 -13.95 -20.92 25.90
N ILE A 223 -13.86 -22.18 26.38
CA ILE A 223 -14.85 -23.21 26.13
C ILE A 223 -15.84 -23.18 27.28
N ASP A 224 -17.09 -22.89 26.96
CA ASP A 224 -18.19 -22.96 27.91
C ASP A 224 -18.65 -24.42 28.10
N TRP A 225 -17.99 -25.10 29.03
CA TRP A 225 -18.25 -26.52 29.33
C TRP A 225 -19.62 -26.79 29.96
N TYR A 226 -20.23 -25.78 30.59
CA TYR A 226 -21.46 -25.92 31.38
C TYR A 226 -22.67 -25.19 30.78
N GLY A 227 -22.48 -24.46 29.67
CA GLY A 227 -23.54 -23.72 29.00
C GLY A 227 -23.96 -22.44 29.73
N GLU A 228 -23.06 -21.81 30.48
CA GLU A 228 -23.34 -20.56 31.20
C GLU A 228 -23.53 -19.38 30.24
N THR A 229 -23.09 -19.49 28.99
CA THR A 229 -23.16 -18.48 27.94
C THR A 229 -24.28 -18.72 26.91
N VAL A 230 -25.22 -19.64 27.17
CA VAL A 230 -26.30 -20.03 26.24
C VAL A 230 -27.20 -18.87 25.77
N GLY A 231 -27.22 -17.74 26.48
CA GLY A 231 -27.91 -16.52 26.05
C GLY A 231 -27.04 -15.45 25.37
N ARG A 232 -25.72 -15.65 25.32
CA ARG A 232 -24.77 -14.65 24.82
C ARG A 232 -24.59 -14.80 23.31
N HIS A 233 -25.38 -14.04 22.56
CA HIS A 233 -25.29 -14.05 21.10
C HIS A 233 -24.04 -13.33 20.63
N ARG A 234 -23.25 -14.01 19.79
CA ARG A 234 -22.04 -13.44 19.19
C ARG A 234 -22.31 -13.13 17.73
N GLU A 235 -21.85 -11.97 17.28
CA GLU A 235 -21.80 -11.59 15.88
C GLU A 235 -20.35 -11.53 15.42
N GLN A 236 -20.12 -11.74 14.12
CA GLN A 236 -18.81 -11.62 13.50
C GLN A 236 -18.90 -10.70 12.29
N TRP A 237 -18.16 -9.60 12.33
CA TRP A 237 -18.06 -8.64 11.24
C TRP A 237 -16.62 -8.61 10.71
N MET A 238 -16.49 -8.88 9.41
CA MET A 238 -15.24 -8.72 8.68
C MET A 238 -15.25 -7.38 7.96
N TYR A 239 -14.68 -6.38 8.62
CA TYR A 239 -14.39 -5.06 8.07
C TYR A 239 -13.25 -5.16 7.05
N LYS A 240 -13.51 -4.78 5.81
CA LYS A 240 -12.51 -4.81 4.73
C LYS A 240 -12.04 -3.40 4.41
N ASP A 241 -12.84 -2.68 3.65
CA ASP A 241 -12.48 -1.45 2.95
C ASP A 241 -13.45 -0.32 3.31
N VAL A 242 -13.01 0.94 3.22
CA VAL A 242 -13.84 2.14 3.37
C VAL A 242 -13.81 2.94 2.07
N TYR A 243 -14.95 3.44 1.64
CA TYR A 243 -15.16 4.15 0.37
C TYR A 243 -15.94 5.45 0.58
N GLU A 244 -15.71 6.40 -0.32
CA GLU A 244 -16.59 7.56 -0.45
C GLU A 244 -17.97 7.11 -0.96
N ILE A 245 -19.00 7.89 -0.65
CA ILE A 245 -20.33 7.75 -1.25
C ILE A 245 -20.50 8.92 -2.21
N ASN A 246 -20.78 8.63 -3.48
CA ASN A 246 -20.95 9.67 -4.50
C ASN A 246 -22.01 10.69 -4.06
N ARG A 247 -21.67 11.99 -4.19
CA ARG A 247 -22.54 13.13 -3.80
C ARG A 247 -22.82 13.24 -2.29
N THR A 248 -22.04 12.56 -1.44
CA THR A 248 -22.09 12.72 0.02
C THR A 248 -20.72 13.16 0.50
N GLU A 249 -20.67 14.14 1.40
CA GLU A 249 -19.42 14.58 2.00
C GLU A 249 -18.87 13.50 2.93
N LYS A 250 -17.57 13.21 2.84
CA LYS A 250 -16.91 12.17 3.67
C LYS A 250 -17.02 12.42 5.18
N THR A 251 -17.16 13.69 5.57
CA THR A 251 -17.36 14.11 6.95
C THR A 251 -18.77 13.84 7.46
N GLU A 252 -19.71 13.53 6.57
CA GLU A 252 -21.09 13.20 6.93
C GLU A 252 -21.31 11.68 6.94
N ALA A 253 -20.86 10.99 5.90
CA ALA A 253 -20.97 9.54 5.81
C ALA A 253 -19.94 8.93 4.87
N VAL A 254 -19.63 7.66 5.11
CA VAL A 254 -18.76 6.81 4.28
C VAL A 254 -19.39 5.45 4.06
N ALA A 255 -19.00 4.74 3.02
CA ALA A 255 -19.37 3.34 2.81
C ALA A 255 -18.31 2.42 3.41
N VAL A 256 -18.73 1.39 4.14
CA VAL A 256 -17.84 0.41 4.78
C VAL A 256 -18.21 -0.97 4.29
N ARG A 257 -17.23 -1.70 3.77
CA ARG A 257 -17.42 -3.08 3.33
C ARG A 257 -17.32 -4.03 4.53
N ILE A 258 -18.44 -4.66 4.88
CA ILE A 258 -18.55 -5.62 5.99
C ILE A 258 -19.17 -6.89 5.45
N ASN A 259 -18.49 -8.03 5.62
CA ASN A 259 -18.97 -9.34 5.14
C ASN A 259 -19.40 -9.32 3.66
N ASP A 260 -18.62 -8.61 2.82
CA ASP A 260 -18.87 -8.44 1.38
C ASP A 260 -20.07 -7.58 0.98
N VAL A 261 -20.66 -6.86 1.93
CA VAL A 261 -21.73 -5.87 1.68
C VAL A 261 -21.23 -4.46 2.06
N PHE A 262 -21.54 -3.46 1.24
CA PHE A 262 -21.22 -2.06 1.54
C PHE A 262 -22.35 -1.44 2.35
N TYR A 263 -22.07 -1.06 3.60
CA TYR A 263 -23.01 -0.37 4.49
C TYR A 263 -22.66 1.10 4.62
N VAL A 264 -23.66 1.94 4.85
CA VAL A 264 -23.46 3.35 5.17
C VAL A 264 -23.06 3.48 6.63
N ALA A 265 -21.93 4.13 6.90
CA ALA A 265 -21.53 4.59 8.22
C ALA A 265 -21.73 6.11 8.32
N LYS A 266 -22.63 6.55 9.20
CA LYS A 266 -22.99 7.97 9.36
C LYS A 266 -22.31 8.55 10.57
N ARG A 267 -21.74 9.75 10.42
CA ARG A 267 -21.17 10.51 11.54
C ARG A 267 -22.21 10.72 12.65
N GLN A 268 -21.79 10.57 13.89
CA GLN A 268 -22.57 10.89 15.10
C GLN A 268 -22.31 12.32 15.57
#